data_AF-A0A0C3LGS8-F1
#
_entry.id   AF-A0A0C3LGS8-F1
#
_cell.length_a   1.000
_cell.length_b   1.000
_cell.length_c   1.000
_cell.angle_alpha   90.00
_cell.angle_beta   90.00
_cell.angle_gamma   90.00
#
_symmetry.space_group_name_H-M   'P 1'
#
loop_
_entity.id
_entity.type
_entity.pdbx_description
1 polymer ?
#
loop_
_entity_poly.entity_id
_entity_poly.type
_entity_poly.pdbx_seq_one_letter_code
_entity_poly.pdbx_strand_id
1 'polypeptide(L)'
;AMTVFPSVQEKAQAEIDRVVGSERPPTLDDLEDMPYLRAVVIENYRWCPLTAGGFPHISVKDDVYNGYFIPKGTTVFSNAWYVGISRNTKHYPNPSVFDPERYL
;
A
#
# COMPACT_ATOMS: atom_id res chain seq x y z
N ALA A 1 -9.18 -1.21 7.50
CA ALA A 1 -9.85 -1.53 6.21
C ALA A 1 -10.99 -2.52 6.41
N MET A 2 -10.74 -3.75 6.88
CA MET A 2 -11.78 -4.81 6.95
C MET A 2 -13.05 -4.43 7.71
N THR A 3 -12.94 -3.73 8.84
CA THR A 3 -14.11 -3.25 9.60
C THR A 3 -14.89 -2.12 8.92
N VAL A 4 -14.24 -1.37 8.02
CA VAL A 4 -14.84 -0.26 7.28
C VAL A 4 -15.41 -0.72 5.94
N PHE A 5 -14.86 -1.80 5.37
CA PHE A 5 -15.25 -2.38 4.09
C PHE A 5 -15.55 -3.88 4.25
N PRO A 6 -16.69 -4.26 4.86
CA PRO A 6 -17.00 -5.66 5.15
C PRO A 6 -17.09 -6.55 3.90
N SER A 7 -17.58 -6.02 2.78
CA SER A 7 -17.65 -6.77 1.51
C SER A 7 -16.27 -7.22 1.02
N VAL A 8 -15.24 -6.40 1.27
CA VAL A 8 -13.86 -6.75 0.92
C VAL A 8 -13.33 -7.85 1.84
N GLN A 9 -13.66 -7.79 3.13
CA GLN A 9 -13.34 -8.84 4.10
C GLN A 9 -13.98 -10.17 3.70
N GLU A 10 -15.29 -10.17 3.41
CA GLU A 10 -16.04 -11.37 3.01
C GLU A 10 -15.44 -12.02 1.77
N LYS A 11 -15.06 -11.22 0.76
CA LYS A 11 -14.42 -11.71 -0.46
C LYS A 11 -13.03 -12.30 -0.21
N ALA A 12 -12.24 -11.67 0.66
CA ALA A 12 -10.93 -12.21 1.06
C ALA A 12 -11.07 -13.51 1.85
N GLN A 13 -12.05 -13.58 2.74
CA GLN A 13 -12.34 -14.79 3.51
C GLN A 13 -12.81 -15.94 2.60
N ALA A 14 -13.69 -15.66 1.63
CA ALA A 14 -14.12 -16.66 0.66
C ALA A 14 -12.96 -17.22 -0.18
N GLU A 15 -11.95 -16.40 -0.52
CA GLU A 15 -10.75 -16.88 -1.20
C GLU A 15 -9.91 -17.79 -0.29
N ILE A 16 -9.71 -17.40 0.98
CA ILE A 16 -9.01 -18.21 1.97
C ILE A 16 -9.70 -19.56 2.17
N ASP A 17 -11.02 -19.55 2.38
CA ASP A 17 -11.82 -20.76 2.59
C ASP A 17 -11.75 -21.70 1.38
N ARG A 18 -11.70 -21.14 0.16
CA ARG A 18 -11.56 -21.91 -1.09
C ARG A 18 -10.19 -22.56 -1.24
N VAL A 19 -9.11 -21.85 -0.89
CA VAL A 19 -7.72 -22.32 -1.09
C VAL A 19 -7.27 -23.25 0.04
N VAL A 20 -7.58 -22.89 1.29
CA VAL A 20 -7.06 -23.56 2.48
C VAL A 20 -8.06 -24.57 3.05
N GLY A 21 -9.36 -24.28 2.96
CA GLY A 21 -10.40 -25.05 3.65
C GLY A 21 -10.40 -24.84 5.17
N SER A 22 -11.10 -25.72 5.90
CA SER A 22 -11.31 -25.61 7.35
C SER A 22 -10.40 -26.49 8.22
N GLU A 23 -9.61 -27.37 7.61
CA GLU A 23 -8.86 -28.41 8.33
C GLU A 23 -7.53 -27.94 8.89
N ARG A 24 -7.01 -26.81 8.40
CA ARG A 24 -5.70 -26.28 8.78
C ARG A 24 -5.63 -24.75 8.69
N PRO A 25 -4.70 -24.09 9.40
CA PRO A 25 -4.40 -22.70 9.15
C PRO A 25 -3.69 -22.49 7.79
N PRO A 26 -3.77 -21.27 7.21
CA PRO A 26 -3.00 -20.90 6.03
C PRO A 26 -1.49 -20.94 6.25
N THR A 27 -0.74 -21.20 5.18
CA THR A 27 0.73 -21.20 5.12
C THR A 27 1.21 -20.27 4.01
N LEU A 28 2.54 -20.04 3.92
CA LEU A 28 3.09 -19.18 2.87
C LEU A 28 2.98 -19.80 1.47
N ASP A 29 2.97 -21.13 1.37
CA ASP A 29 2.85 -21.83 0.08
C ASP A 29 1.48 -21.60 -0.57
N ASP A 30 0.45 -21.27 0.22
CA ASP A 30 -0.89 -20.97 -0.27
C ASP A 30 -1.02 -19.57 -0.88
N LEU A 31 -0.04 -18.69 -0.67
CA LEU A 31 -0.13 -17.27 -1.02
C LEU A 31 -0.21 -17.04 -2.53
N GLU A 32 0.43 -17.90 -3.34
CA GLU A 32 0.39 -17.80 -4.81
C GLU A 32 -1.04 -18.02 -5.36
N ASP A 33 -1.85 -18.81 -4.66
CA ASP A 33 -3.23 -19.13 -5.02
C ASP A 33 -4.26 -18.14 -4.43
N MET A 34 -3.80 -17.12 -3.69
CA MET A 34 -4.64 -16.08 -3.07
C MET A 34 -4.36 -14.66 -3.62
N PRO A 35 -4.58 -14.43 -4.93
CA PRO A 35 -4.30 -13.13 -5.55
C PRO A 35 -5.16 -12.00 -4.98
N TYR A 36 -6.42 -12.27 -4.59
CA TYR A 36 -7.28 -11.23 -4.03
C TYR A 36 -6.81 -10.82 -2.63
N LEU A 37 -6.44 -11.76 -1.77
CA LEU A 37 -5.86 -11.47 -0.45
C LEU A 37 -4.56 -10.67 -0.59
N ARG A 38 -3.70 -11.04 -1.55
CA ARG A 38 -2.49 -10.27 -1.85
C ARG A 38 -2.83 -8.84 -2.27
N ALA A 39 -3.83 -8.66 -3.13
CA ALA A 39 -4.31 -7.35 -3.55
C ALA A 39 -4.86 -6.53 -2.36
N VAL A 40 -5.58 -7.16 -1.42
CA VAL A 40 -6.07 -6.53 -0.18
C VAL A 40 -4.91 -5.99 0.67
N VAL A 41 -3.84 -6.77 0.82
CA VAL A 41 -2.65 -6.36 1.59
C VAL A 41 -1.98 -5.14 0.93
N ILE A 42 -1.78 -5.18 -0.39
CA ILE A 42 -1.16 -4.07 -1.14
C ILE A 42 -2.05 -2.82 -1.04
N GLU A 43 -3.36 -2.97 -1.21
CA GLU A 43 -4.31 -1.86 -1.09
C GLU A 43 -4.33 -1.26 0.31
N ASN A 44 -4.12 -2.06 1.35
CA ASN A 44 -4.00 -1.57 2.73
C ASN A 44 -2.78 -0.66 2.90
N TYR A 45 -1.63 -1.02 2.33
CA TYR A 45 -0.45 -0.16 2.35
C TYR A 45 -0.62 1.12 1.52
N ARG A 46 -1.39 1.09 0.43
CA ARG A 46 -1.70 2.29 -0.36
C ARG A 46 -2.71 3.18 0.34
N TRP A 47 -3.83 2.62 0.79
CA TRP A 47 -4.95 3.35 1.38
C TRP A 47 -4.57 3.94 2.74
N CYS A 48 -3.80 3.20 3.54
CA CYS A 48 -3.29 3.61 4.84
C CYS A 48 -1.82 3.20 5.07
N PRO A 49 -0.86 3.89 4.43
CA PRO A 49 0.55 3.67 4.68
C PRO A 49 0.87 3.89 6.16
N LEU A 50 1.72 3.01 6.70
CA LEU A 50 2.15 3.04 8.10
C LEU A 50 2.75 4.40 8.49
N THR A 51 3.47 5.04 7.56
CA THR A 51 4.05 6.37 7.77
C THR A 51 3.58 7.29 6.66
N ALA A 52 3.13 8.49 7.03
CA ALA A 52 2.74 9.50 6.05
C ALA A 52 3.96 10.09 5.31
N GLY A 53 5.09 10.16 6.01
CA GLY A 53 6.32 10.84 5.59
C GLY A 53 7.53 9.94 5.27
N GLY A 54 7.38 8.61 5.41
CA GLY A 54 8.54 7.73 5.55
C GLY A 54 9.37 8.10 6.78
N PHE A 55 10.64 7.70 6.78
CA PHE A 55 11.62 8.19 7.74
C PHE A 55 12.37 9.39 7.16
N PRO A 56 12.89 10.31 7.99
CA PRO A 56 13.71 11.41 7.50
C PRO A 56 15.04 10.89 6.93
N HIS A 57 15.39 11.34 5.73
CA HIS A 57 16.72 11.16 5.13
C HIS A 57 17.52 12.45 5.26
N ILE A 58 18.84 12.39 5.08
CA ILE A 58 19.71 13.57 5.05
C ILE A 58 20.54 13.58 3.77
N SER A 59 20.64 14.74 3.12
CA SER A 59 21.49 14.88 1.94
C SER A 59 22.96 14.84 2.37
N VAL A 60 23.73 13.86 1.88
CA VAL A 60 25.14 13.66 2.25
C VAL A 60 26.11 14.58 1.48
N LYS A 61 25.61 15.23 0.42
CA LYS A 61 26.33 16.21 -0.41
C LYS A 61 25.33 17.18 -1.03
N ASP A 62 25.82 18.27 -1.62
CA ASP A 62 24.98 19.16 -2.40
C ASP A 62 24.40 18.43 -3.62
N ASP A 63 23.14 18.71 -3.95
CA ASP A 63 22.41 18.07 -5.05
C ASP A 63 21.46 19.06 -5.75
N VAL A 64 20.95 18.70 -6.93
CA VAL A 64 19.94 19.44 -7.66
C VAL A 64 18.82 18.50 -8.10
N TYR A 65 17.60 18.74 -7.62
CA TYR A 65 16.42 17.96 -7.99
C TYR A 65 15.36 18.86 -8.62
N ASN A 66 14.90 18.53 -9.84
CA ASN A 66 13.93 19.33 -10.60
C ASN A 66 14.27 20.83 -10.68
N GLY A 67 15.57 21.15 -10.80
CA GLY A 67 16.07 22.53 -10.85
C GLY A 67 16.22 23.22 -9.49
N TYR A 68 15.83 22.57 -8.39
CA TYR A 68 16.02 23.08 -7.03
C TYR A 68 17.33 22.58 -6.44
N PHE A 69 18.16 23.52 -5.97
CA PHE A 69 19.39 23.21 -5.24
C PHE A 69 19.06 22.72 -3.81
N ILE A 70 19.62 21.58 -3.44
CA ILE A 70 19.48 20.92 -2.14
C ILE A 70 20.87 20.90 -1.48
N PRO A 71 21.09 21.70 -0.44
CA PRO A 71 22.36 21.70 0.29
C PRO A 71 22.65 20.36 0.98
N LYS A 72 23.94 20.06 1.14
CA LYS A 72 24.41 19.03 2.07
C LYS A 72 23.87 19.32 3.47
N GLY A 73 23.38 18.28 4.12
CA GLY A 73 22.80 18.35 5.46
C GLY A 73 21.30 18.65 5.48
N THR A 74 20.67 18.89 4.33
CA THR A 74 19.20 19.06 4.27
C THR A 74 18.48 17.76 4.62
N THR A 75 17.54 17.85 5.57
CA THR A 75 16.61 16.76 5.88
C THR A 75 15.54 16.65 4.81
N VAL A 76 15.35 15.45 4.28
CA VAL A 76 14.39 15.14 3.22
C VAL A 76 13.33 14.19 3.78
N PHE A 77 12.07 14.55 3.61
CA PHE A 77 10.92 13.69 3.93
C PHE A 77 10.27 13.20 2.64
N SER A 78 9.95 11.91 2.59
CA SER A 78 9.18 11.34 1.48
C SER A 78 7.69 11.61 1.71
N ASN A 79 6.96 12.14 0.74
CA ASN A 79 5.54 12.43 0.96
C ASN A 79 4.64 11.24 0.55
N ALA A 80 4.76 10.12 1.28
CA ALA A 80 4.13 8.84 0.96
C ALA A 80 2.59 8.88 0.98
N TRP A 81 1.99 9.55 1.97
CA TRP A 81 0.53 9.64 2.12
C TRP A 81 -0.12 10.67 1.19
N TYR A 82 0.58 11.74 0.84
CA TYR A 82 -0.04 12.84 0.11
C TYR A 82 -0.24 12.52 -1.37
N VAL A 83 -0.89 13.45 -2.08
CA VAL A 83 -1.23 13.44 -3.51
C VAL A 83 -0.04 13.12 -4.43
N GLY A 84 1.20 13.12 -3.94
CA GLY A 84 2.37 12.70 -4.70
C GLY A 84 2.46 11.19 -4.94
N ILE A 85 2.05 10.35 -3.98
CA ILE A 85 2.26 8.90 -4.02
C ILE A 85 0.94 8.15 -3.84
N SER A 86 0.47 7.90 -2.61
CA SER A 86 -0.62 6.94 -2.40
C SER A 86 -2.03 7.49 -2.67
N ARG A 87 -2.16 8.82 -2.75
CA ARG A 87 -3.43 9.54 -3.01
C ARG A 87 -3.44 10.32 -4.31
N ASN A 88 -2.48 10.08 -5.19
CA ASN A 88 -2.41 10.74 -6.49
C ASN A 88 -3.58 10.29 -7.39
N THR A 89 -4.53 11.18 -7.69
CA THR A 89 -5.70 10.85 -8.52
C THR A 89 -5.37 10.52 -9.97
N LYS A 90 -4.18 10.89 -10.45
CA LYS A 90 -3.66 10.49 -11.77
C LYS A 90 -3.34 8.99 -11.81
N HIS A 91 -2.89 8.42 -10.69
CA HIS A 91 -2.49 7.01 -10.60
C HIS A 91 -3.55 6.15 -9.92
N TYR A 92 -4.30 6.71 -8.99
CA TYR A 92 -5.32 6.03 -8.19
C TYR A 92 -6.63 6.82 -8.27
N PRO A 93 -7.49 6.54 -9.27
CA PRO A 93 -8.85 7.07 -9.30
C PRO A 93 -9.57 6.72 -8.00
N ASN A 94 -10.29 7.68 -7.41
CA ASN A 94 -10.98 7.51 -6.12
C ASN A 94 -10.07 6.99 -4.99
N PRO A 95 -8.95 7.67 -4.66
CA PRO A 95 -7.92 7.15 -3.75
C PRO A 95 -8.41 6.95 -2.30
N SER A 96 -9.55 7.54 -1.94
CA SER A 96 -10.21 7.36 -0.64
C SER A 96 -10.97 6.03 -0.52
N VAL A 97 -11.34 5.42 -1.65
CA VAL A 97 -12.01 4.11 -1.67
C VAL A 97 -10.95 3.03 -1.47
N PHE A 98 -11.31 2.03 -0.66
CA PHE A 98 -10.52 0.82 -0.49
C PHE A 98 -10.98 -0.21 -1.52
N ASP A 99 -10.18 -0.39 -2.57
CA ASP A 99 -10.55 -1.17 -3.76
C ASP A 99 -9.36 -2.04 -4.18
N PRO A 100 -9.28 -3.27 -3.62
CA PRO A 100 -8.24 -4.25 -3.95
C PRO A 100 -8.20 -4.64 -5.43
N GLU A 101 -9.33 -4.59 -6.13
CA GLU A 101 -9.47 -5.02 -7.52
C GLU A 101 -8.53 -4.27 -8.47
N ARG A 102 -7.99 -3.11 -8.08
CA ARG A 102 -6.98 -2.36 -8.85
C ARG A 102 -5.65 -3.10 -9.06
N TYR A 103 -5.37 -4.16 -8.30
CA TYR A 103 -4.13 -4.94 -8.39
C TYR A 103 -4.34 -6.34 -8.97
N LEU A 104 -5.49 -6.59 -9.60
CA LEU A 104 -5.85 -7.85 -10.23
C LEU A 104 -5.84 -7.76 -11.74
#